data_AF-A0A5D0HCY4-F1
#
_entry.id   AF-A0A5D0HCY4-F1
#
_cell.length_a   1.000
_cell.length_b   1.000
_cell.length_c   1.000
_cell.angle_alpha   90.00
_cell.angle_beta   90.00
_cell.angle_gamma   90.00
#
_symmetry.space_group_name_H-M   'P 1'
#
loop_
_entity.id
_entity.type
_entity.pdbx_description
1 polymer ?
#
loop_
_entity_poly.entity_id
_entity_poly.type
_entity_poly.pdbx_seq_one_letter_code
_entity_poly.pdbx_strand_id
1 'polypeptide(L)' 'MLKTFIERPVLSTVISIIIVILGVISITSLPIEEYPDIAPPTIKVTANYTGANAETVLESVIV' A
#
# COMPACT_ATOMS: atom_id res chain seq x y z
N MET A 1 -23.13 -29.10 -7.01
CA MET A 1 -22.73 -27.82 -6.37
C MET A 1 -23.96 -26.94 -6.13
N LEU A 2 -24.68 -26.47 -7.16
CA LEU A 2 -25.87 -25.60 -6.98
C LEU A 2 -27.05 -26.26 -6.23
N LYS A 3 -27.31 -27.56 -6.45
CA LYS A 3 -28.37 -28.30 -5.73
C LYS A 3 -28.23 -28.18 -4.20
N THR A 4 -27.02 -28.25 -3.67
CA THR A 4 -26.75 -28.19 -2.22
C THR A 4 -27.11 -26.83 -1.62
N PHE A 5 -26.90 -25.73 -2.35
CA PHE A 5 -27.28 -24.38 -1.90
C PHE A 5 -28.80 -24.16 -1.96
N ILE A 6 -29.46 -24.74 -2.98
CA ILE A 6 -30.92 -24.67 -3.14
C ILE A 6 -31.63 -25.52 -2.07
N GLU A 7 -31.12 -26.73 -1.80
CA GLU A 7 -31.70 -27.67 -0.83
C GLU A 7 -31.44 -27.25 0.63
N ARG A 8 -30.42 -26.41 0.88
CA ARG A 8 -30.09 -25.88 2.22
C ARG A 8 -30.08 -24.35 2.24
N PRO A 9 -31.26 -23.70 2.20
CA PRO A 9 -31.37 -22.24 2.10
C PRO A 9 -30.71 -21.50 3.26
N VAL A 10 -30.79 -22.04 4.48
CA VAL A 10 -30.14 -21.44 5.67
C VAL A 10 -28.62 -21.33 5.48
N LEU A 11 -27.98 -22.36 4.92
CA LEU A 11 -26.53 -22.40 4.72
C LEU A 11 -26.09 -21.36 3.67
N SER A 12 -26.87 -21.23 2.60
CA SER A 12 -26.65 -20.20 1.57
C SER A 12 -26.74 -18.78 2.12
N THR A 13 -27.74 -18.50 2.95
CA THR A 13 -27.92 -17.18 3.56
C THR A 13 -26.78 -16.84 4.52
N VAL A 14 -26.32 -17.79 5.33
CA VAL A 14 -25.18 -17.59 6.24
C VAL A 14 -23.91 -17.24 5.46
N ILE A 15 -23.62 -17.95 4.37
CA ILE A 15 -22.44 -17.64 3.52
C ILE A 15 -22.56 -16.25 2.90
N SER A 16 -23.74 -15.88 2.41
CA SER A 16 -23.98 -14.53 1.87
C SER A 16 -23.73 -13.44 2.90
N ILE A 17 -24.23 -13.63 4.14
CA ILE A 17 -24.00 -12.69 5.24
C ILE A 17 -22.51 -12.58 5.57
N ILE A 18 -21.78 -13.70 5.64
CA ILE A 18 -20.33 -13.70 5.89
C ILE A 18 -19.59 -12.89 4.82
N ILE A 19 -19.92 -13.08 3.54
CA ILE A 19 -19.30 -12.33 2.43
C ILE A 19 -19.54 -10.82 2.58
N VAL A 20 -20.78 -10.43 2.91
CA VAL A 20 -21.13 -9.01 3.10
C VAL A 20 -20.36 -8.41 4.29
N ILE A 21 -20.32 -9.10 5.43
CA ILE A 21 -19.61 -8.63 6.62
C ILE A 21 -18.11 -8.47 6.32
N LEU A 22 -17.49 -9.48 5.69
CA LEU A 22 -16.08 -9.41 5.30
C LEU A 22 -15.83 -8.24 4.33
N GLY A 23 -16.71 -8.04 3.35
CA GLY A 23 -16.61 -6.91 2.42
C GLY A 23 -16.66 -5.56 3.11
N VAL A 24 -17.57 -5.37 4.07
CA VAL A 24 -17.67 -4.13 4.86
C VAL A 24 -16.41 -3.87 5.67
N ILE A 25 -15.87 -4.90 6.32
CA ILE A 25 -14.62 -4.78 7.09
C ILE A 25 -13.45 -4.42 6.17
N SER A 26 -13.34 -5.07 5.01
CA SER A 26 -12.28 -4.79 4.03
C SER A 26 -12.31 -3.34 3.55
N ILE A 27 -13.49 -2.78 3.28
CA ILE A 27 -13.62 -1.36 2.85
C ILE A 27 -13.04 -0.42 3.91
N THR A 28 -13.25 -0.69 5.19
CA THR A 28 -12.73 0.17 6.27
C THR A 28 -11.25 -0.04 6.56
N SER A 29 -10.69 -1.20 6.19
CA SER A 29 -9.30 -1.56 6.50
C SER A 29 -8.35 -1.31 5.34
N LEU A 30 -8.85 -1.16 4.11
CA LEU A 30 -7.99 -0.92 2.95
C LEU A 30 -7.52 0.55 2.92
N PRO A 31 -6.21 0.80 2.80
CA PRO A 31 -5.71 2.14 2.58
C PRO A 31 -6.21 2.68 1.24
N ILE A 32 -6.63 3.94 1.25
CA ILE A 32 -7.08 4.68 0.06
C ILE A 32 -5.95 5.63 -0.33
N GLU A 33 -5.39 5.43 -1.51
CA GLU A 33 -4.36 6.28 -2.11
C GLU A 33 -4.88 6.84 -3.45
N GLU A 34 -4.66 8.13 -3.73
CA GLU A 34 -5.13 8.79 -4.96
C GLU A 34 -4.35 8.33 -6.20
N TYR A 35 -3.06 8.04 -6.00
CA TYR A 35 -2.18 7.46 -6.98
C TYR A 35 -1.40 6.33 -6.31
N PRO A 36 -1.22 5.18 -6.97
CA PRO A 36 -0.31 4.17 -6.45
C PRO A 36 1.13 4.71 -6.44
N ASP A 37 1.98 4.12 -5.62
CA ASP A 37 3.41 4.47 -5.58
C ASP A 37 4.10 4.08 -6.90
N ILE A 38 4.01 4.98 -7.88
CA ILE A 38 4.61 4.85 -9.22
C ILE A 38 5.97 5.56 -9.32
N ALA A 39 6.32 6.36 -8.32
CA ALA A 39 7.55 7.12 -8.33
C ALA A 39 8.72 6.20 -7.96
N PRO A 40 9.83 6.22 -8.72
CA PRO A 40 11.01 5.48 -8.29
C PRO A 40 11.49 6.00 -6.93
N PRO A 41 11.82 5.11 -5.97
CA PRO A 41 12.24 5.53 -4.64
C PRO A 41 13.53 6.35 -4.76
N THR A 42 13.45 7.64 -4.43
CA THR A 42 14.59 8.56 -4.54
C THR A 42 15.31 8.67 -3.21
N ILE A 43 16.57 8.21 -3.17
CA ILE A 43 17.43 8.34 -2.00
C ILE A 43 18.16 9.69 -2.11
N LYS A 44 17.85 10.63 -1.22
CA LYS A 44 18.53 11.95 -1.16
C LYS A 44 19.58 11.95 -0.06
N VAL A 45 20.85 12.04 -0.43
CA VAL A 45 21.96 12.24 0.52
C VAL A 45 22.26 13.73 0.60
N THR A 46 22.25 14.30 1.80
CA THR A 46 22.62 15.71 2.06
C THR A 46 23.88 15.72 2.90
N ALA A 47 24.89 16.45 2.44
CA ALA A 47 26.11 16.67 3.18
C ALA A 47 26.48 18.16 3.10
N ASN A 48 26.90 18.70 4.24
CA ASN A 48 27.25 20.12 4.36
C ASN A 48 28.72 20.23 4.75
N TYR A 49 29.48 21.04 4.01
CA TYR A 49 30.84 21.44 4.37
C TYR A 49 30.94 22.96 4.34
N THR A 50 30.78 23.56 5.52
CA THR A 50 30.81 25.02 5.71
C THR A 50 32.20 25.60 5.49
N GLY A 51 32.32 26.63 4.66
CA GLY A 51 33.58 27.31 4.35
C GLY A 51 34.39 26.69 3.20
N ALA A 52 33.92 25.58 2.62
CA ALA A 52 34.53 24.96 1.44
C ALA A 52 34.00 25.57 0.14
N ASN A 53 34.86 25.70 -0.87
CA ASN A 53 34.46 26.07 -2.23
C ASN A 53 33.76 24.87 -2.91
N ALA A 54 32.92 25.12 -3.92
CA ALA A 54 32.13 24.12 -4.61
C ALA A 54 32.98 22.94 -5.13
N GLU A 55 34.18 23.22 -5.65
CA GLU A 55 35.16 22.22 -6.10
C GLU A 55 35.57 21.26 -4.95
N THR A 56 35.90 21.81 -3.78
CA THR A 56 36.36 21.05 -2.61
C THR A 56 35.25 20.20 -2.00
N VAL A 57 34.00 20.69 -2.02
CA VAL A 57 32.84 19.90 -1.57
C VAL A 57 32.62 18.69 -2.47
N LEU A 58 32.78 18.86 -3.79
CA LEU A 58 32.61 17.78 -4.75
C LEU A 58 33.65 16.67 -4.55
N GLU A 59 34.93 17.03 -4.47
CA GLU A 59 36.02 16.05 -4.37
C GLU A 59 36.13 15.35 -3.00
N SER A 60 35.70 15.99 -1.90
CA SER A 60 35.89 15.45 -0.55
C SER A 60 34.65 14.81 0.08
N VAL A 61 33.45 15.12 -0.43
CA VAL A 61 32.18 14.75 0.23
C VAL A 61 31.22 14.02 -0.70
N ILE A 62 31.28 14.28 -2.01
CA ILE A 62 30.31 13.76 -2.98
C ILE A 62 30.88 12.55 -3.76
N VAL A 63 32.19 12.54 -4.04
CA VAL A 63 32.92 11.41 -4.67
C VAL A 63 33.41 10.44 -3.60
#